data_AF-A0AAW3MQG2-F1
#
_entry.id   AF-A0AAW3MQG2-F1
#
_cell.length_a   1.000
_cell.length_b   1.000
_cell.length_c   1.000
_cell.angle_alpha   90.00
_cell.angle_beta   90.00
_cell.angle_gamma   90.00
#
_symmetry.space_group_name_H-M   'P 1'
#
loop_
_entity.id
_entity.type
_entity.pdbx_description
1 polymer ?
#
loop_
_entity_poly.entity_id
_entity_poly.type
_entity_poly.pdbx_seq_one_letter_code
_entity_poly.pdbx_strand_id
1 'polypeptide(L)'
;MLTTEVFAKGAARFDMTGKSLPTLLHITDEQISLGLATRLYRYAERELINQGFGSLAKDAKVKVYTIDAEDRPADRSYCVRWHTPQGGYVELVGILTKSGWPSLDHGFAIGYEEHDA
;
A
#
# COMPACT_ATOMS: atom_id res chain seq x y z
N MET A 1 -12.37 -8.62 -2.03
CA MET A 1 -11.30 -9.45 -2.64
C MET A 1 -9.98 -8.74 -2.37
N LEU A 2 -8.95 -9.47 -1.92
CA LEU A 2 -7.63 -8.94 -1.59
C LEU A 2 -6.74 -9.02 -2.85
N THR A 3 -6.23 -7.89 -3.32
CA THR A 3 -5.25 -7.83 -4.42
C THR A 3 -3.87 -7.45 -3.89
N THR A 4 -2.82 -7.84 -4.60
CA THR A 4 -1.43 -7.53 -4.23
C THR A 4 -0.66 -6.92 -5.39
N GLU A 5 0.09 -5.86 -5.13
CA GLU A 5 0.90 -5.19 -6.16
C GLU A 5 2.29 -4.84 -5.60
N VAL A 6 3.32 -4.96 -6.43
CA VAL A 6 4.69 -4.57 -6.08
C VAL A 6 5.16 -3.56 -7.11
N PHE A 7 5.48 -2.36 -6.65
CA PHE A 7 5.91 -1.25 -7.50
C PHE A 7 7.40 -0.99 -7.35
N ALA A 8 8.07 -0.79 -8.48
CA ALA A 8 9.45 -0.32 -8.53
C ALA A 8 9.50 1.17 -8.90
N LYS A 9 10.51 1.86 -8.37
CA LYS A 9 10.77 3.27 -8.68
C LYS A 9 11.42 3.34 -10.06
N GLY A 10 10.82 4.12 -10.95
CA GLY A 10 11.41 4.43 -12.25
C GLY A 10 12.67 5.28 -12.10
N ALA A 11 13.43 5.39 -13.19
CA ALA A 11 14.64 6.22 -13.22
C ALA A 11 14.36 7.66 -12.76
N ALA A 12 15.32 8.25 -12.04
CA ALA A 12 15.24 9.66 -11.66
C ALA A 12 15.19 10.54 -12.91
N ARG A 13 14.27 11.50 -12.91
CA ARG A 13 14.07 12.43 -14.02
C ARG A 13 14.23 13.85 -13.52
N PHE A 14 14.75 14.70 -14.39
CA PHE A 14 14.99 16.11 -14.10
C PHE A 14 14.43 16.97 -15.23
N ASP A 15 13.96 18.17 -14.90
CA ASP A 15 13.59 19.15 -15.91
C ASP A 15 14.82 19.79 -16.58
N MET A 16 14.60 20.66 -17.57
CA MET A 16 15.69 21.34 -18.29
C MET A 16 16.55 22.25 -17.42
N THR A 17 16.11 22.56 -16.19
CA THR A 17 16.84 23.37 -15.21
C THR A 17 17.54 22.51 -14.14
N GLY A 18 17.47 21.18 -14.25
CA GLY A 18 18.08 20.24 -13.31
C GLY A 18 17.22 19.98 -12.06
N LYS A 19 15.96 20.39 -12.03
CA LYS A 19 15.05 20.16 -10.89
C LYS A 19 14.48 18.76 -10.95
N SER A 20 14.44 18.07 -9.80
CA SER A 20 13.90 16.71 -9.72
C SER A 20 12.41 16.70 -10.06
N LEU A 21 12.03 15.79 -10.96
CA LEU A 21 10.63 15.50 -11.28
C LEU A 21 10.09 14.41 -10.37
N PRO A 22 8.75 14.25 -10.29
CA PRO A 22 8.14 13.15 -9.55
C PRO A 22 8.62 11.78 -10.05
N THR A 23 8.93 10.92 -9.10
CA THR A 23 9.26 9.51 -9.34
C THR A 23 8.03 8.80 -9.86
N LEU A 24 8.16 8.18 -11.04
CA LEU A 24 7.12 7.31 -11.55
C LEU A 24 7.27 5.93 -10.93
N LEU A 25 6.15 5.31 -10.62
CA LEU A 25 6.09 3.93 -10.17
C LEU A 25 5.62 3.06 -11.33
N HIS A 26 6.17 1.85 -11.44
CA HIS A 26 5.71 0.85 -12.40
C HIS A 26 5.47 -0.47 -11.67
N ILE A 27 4.42 -1.17 -12.09
CA ILE A 27 4.08 -2.49 -11.56
C ILE A 27 5.14 -3.48 -12.04
N THR A 28 5.59 -4.34 -11.13
CA THR A 28 6.52 -5.44 -11.40
C THR A 28 5.77 -6.76 -11.44
N ASP A 29 6.42 -7.80 -11.97
CA ASP A 29 5.89 -9.18 -11.93
C ASP A 29 6.04 -9.85 -10.55
N GLU A 30 6.69 -9.18 -9.59
CA GLU A 30 6.82 -9.70 -8.23
C GLU A 30 5.48 -9.74 -7.50
N GLN A 31 5.33 -10.72 -6.62
CA GLN A 31 4.12 -10.90 -5.83
C GLN A 31 4.42 -10.92 -4.34
N ILE A 32 3.55 -10.26 -3.58
CA ILE A 32 3.51 -10.40 -2.13
C ILE A 32 2.90 -11.76 -1.82
N SER A 33 3.63 -12.62 -1.12
CA SER A 33 3.11 -13.93 -0.72
C SER A 33 1.75 -13.81 -0.01
N LEU A 34 0.82 -14.71 -0.32
CA LEU A 34 -0.54 -14.70 0.24
C LEU A 34 -0.54 -14.67 1.78
N GLY A 35 0.37 -15.42 2.41
CA GLY A 35 0.49 -15.46 3.87
C GLY A 35 0.97 -14.14 4.48
N LEU A 36 1.82 -13.39 3.78
CA LEU A 36 2.23 -12.05 4.21
C LEU A 36 1.09 -11.04 3.97
N ALA A 37 0.49 -11.04 2.79
CA ALA A 37 -0.63 -10.15 2.46
C ALA A 37 -1.80 -10.31 3.45
N THR A 38 -2.13 -11.55 3.82
CA THR A 38 -3.17 -11.84 4.81
C THR A 38 -2.82 -11.31 6.21
N ARG A 39 -1.55 -11.41 6.64
CA ARG A 39 -1.10 -10.88 7.93
C ARG A 39 -1.14 -9.35 7.95
N LEU A 40 -0.66 -8.72 6.88
CA LEU A 40 -0.72 -7.26 6.71
C LEU A 40 -2.17 -6.77 6.73
N TYR A 41 -3.05 -7.44 5.98
CA TYR A 41 -4.48 -7.13 5.98
C TYR A 41 -5.10 -7.21 7.37
N ARG A 42 -4.91 -8.32 8.10
CA ARG A 42 -5.49 -8.50 9.45
C ARG A 42 -4.96 -7.46 10.45
N TYR A 43 -3.67 -7.13 10.36
CA TYR A 43 -3.08 -6.07 11.16
C TYR A 43 -3.74 -4.73 10.85
N ALA A 44 -3.79 -4.37 9.58
CA ALA A 44 -4.31 -3.08 9.15
C ALA A 44 -5.83 -2.94 9.40
N GLU A 45 -6.60 -4.01 9.20
CA GLU A 45 -8.04 -4.07 9.51
C GLU A 45 -8.30 -3.84 11.00
N ARG A 46 -7.49 -4.45 11.87
CA ARG A 46 -7.57 -4.21 13.32
C ARG A 46 -7.32 -2.74 13.64
N GLU A 47 -6.27 -2.14 13.08
CA GLU A 47 -5.98 -0.72 13.32
C GLU A 47 -7.09 0.19 12.76
N LEU A 48 -7.64 -0.14 11.59
CA LEU A 48 -8.75 0.60 10.98
C LEU A 48 -9.99 0.58 11.89
N ILE A 49 -10.32 -0.58 12.46
CA ILE A 49 -11.43 -0.73 13.41
C ILE A 49 -11.14 0.04 14.70
N ASN A 50 -9.94 -0.08 15.26
CA ASN A 50 -9.55 0.60 16.50
C ASN A 50 -9.60 2.12 16.39
N GLN A 51 -9.30 2.67 15.20
CA GLN A 51 -9.37 4.10 14.92
C GLN A 51 -10.79 4.58 14.50
N GLY A 52 -11.79 3.69 14.53
CA GLY A 52 -13.19 4.05 14.29
C GLY A 52 -13.65 4.01 12.82
N PHE A 53 -12.81 3.52 11.90
CA PHE A 53 -13.12 3.41 10.47
C PHE A 53 -13.69 2.03 10.06
N GLY A 54 -14.11 1.21 11.03
CA GLY A 54 -14.55 -0.17 10.78
C GLY A 54 -15.72 -0.34 9.80
N SER A 55 -16.54 0.70 9.58
CA SER A 55 -17.60 0.67 8.58
C SER A 55 -17.07 0.63 7.13
N LEU A 56 -15.89 1.21 6.88
CA LEU A 56 -15.26 1.26 5.56
C LEU A 56 -14.87 -0.13 5.05
N ALA A 57 -14.50 -1.03 5.95
CA ALA A 57 -13.98 -2.36 5.59
C ALA A 57 -15.02 -3.26 4.89
N LYS A 58 -16.32 -2.98 5.01
CA LYS A 58 -17.38 -3.88 4.53
C LYS A 58 -17.52 -3.93 3.02
N ASP A 59 -17.48 -2.77 2.37
CA ASP A 59 -17.80 -2.63 0.94
C ASP A 59 -16.57 -2.24 0.10
N ALA A 60 -15.41 -2.08 0.75
CA ALA A 60 -14.20 -1.64 0.07
C ALA A 60 -13.43 -2.78 -0.59
N LYS A 61 -12.91 -2.51 -1.79
CA LYS A 61 -11.88 -3.36 -2.41
C LYS A 61 -10.57 -3.14 -1.67
N VAL A 62 -9.85 -4.21 -1.34
CA VAL A 62 -8.63 -4.13 -0.53
C VAL A 62 -7.42 -4.46 -1.38
N LYS A 63 -6.44 -3.56 -1.38
CA LYS A 63 -5.17 -3.71 -2.08
C LYS A 63 -4.03 -3.66 -1.06
N VAL A 64 -3.16 -4.67 -1.09
CA VAL A 64 -1.90 -4.68 -0.34
C VAL A 64 -0.78 -4.40 -1.32
N TYR A 65 0.04 -3.40 -1.07
CA TYR A 65 1.11 -3.08 -2.00
C TYR A 65 2.38 -2.60 -1.31
N THR A 66 3.46 -2.53 -2.07
CA THR A 66 4.74 -1.92 -1.66
C THR A 66 5.32 -1.14 -2.83
N ILE A 67 6.05 -0.07 -2.52
CA ILE A 67 6.77 0.77 -3.50
C ILE A 67 8.28 0.55 -3.47
N ASP A 68 8.72 -0.44 -2.70
CA ASP A 68 10.12 -0.74 -2.40
C ASP A 68 10.53 -2.07 -3.05
N ALA A 69 10.18 -2.29 -4.32
CA ALA A 69 10.50 -3.54 -5.02
C ALA A 69 12.00 -3.88 -5.01
N GLU A 70 12.87 -2.87 -5.07
CA GLU A 70 14.33 -3.02 -5.06
C GLU A 70 14.86 -3.63 -3.74
N ASP A 71 14.12 -3.47 -2.65
CA ASP A 71 14.51 -3.99 -1.35
C ASP A 71 14.10 -5.46 -1.20
N ARG A 72 14.79 -6.19 -0.32
CA ARG A 72 14.38 -7.56 0.01
C ARG A 72 13.03 -7.54 0.72
N PRO A 73 12.17 -8.56 0.56
CA PRO A 73 10.85 -8.57 1.21
C PRO A 73 10.84 -8.30 2.72
N ALA A 74 11.92 -8.64 3.44
CA ALA A 74 12.03 -8.36 4.87
C ALA A 74 12.26 -6.87 5.20
N ASP A 75 12.82 -6.11 4.26
CA ASP A 75 13.23 -4.71 4.42
C ASP A 75 12.22 -3.73 3.78
N ARG A 76 11.23 -4.24 3.05
CA ARG A 76 10.18 -3.45 2.40
C ARG A 76 9.22 -2.82 3.41
N SER A 77 8.73 -1.63 3.06
CA SER A 77 7.53 -1.07 3.68
C SER A 77 6.28 -1.46 2.88
N TYR A 78 5.20 -1.78 3.57
CA TYR A 78 3.94 -2.22 2.96
C TYR A 78 2.80 -1.25 3.25
N CYS A 79 1.83 -1.19 2.36
CA CYS A 79 0.61 -0.42 2.52
C CYS A 79 -0.61 -1.32 2.35
N VAL A 80 -1.68 -1.03 3.09
CA VAL A 80 -2.99 -1.66 2.89
C VAL A 80 -4.00 -0.57 2.63
N ARG A 81 -4.65 -0.63 1.47
CA ARG A 81 -5.60 0.39 0.99
C ARG A 81 -6.98 -0.20 0.80
N TRP A 82 -7.98 0.49 1.33
CA TRP A 82 -9.41 0.24 1.14
C TRP A 82 -9.96 1.27 0.16
N HIS A 83 -10.35 0.80 -1.03
CA HIS A 83 -11.02 1.62 -2.04
C HIS A 83 -12.53 1.50 -1.94
N THR A 84 -13.22 2.63 -1.84
CA THR A 84 -14.66 2.69 -1.97
C THR A 84 -15.09 2.68 -3.43
N PRO A 85 -16.30 2.21 -3.74
CA PRO A 85 -16.85 2.27 -5.11
C PRO A 85 -16.93 3.69 -5.69
N GLN A 86 -16.93 4.72 -4.84
CA GLN A 86 -17.00 6.13 -5.26
C GLN A 86 -15.62 6.74 -5.59
N GLY A 87 -14.53 5.96 -5.51
CA GLY A 87 -13.16 6.40 -5.84
C GLY A 87 -12.36 6.97 -4.65
N GLY A 88 -12.97 7.09 -3.48
CA GLY A 88 -12.25 7.44 -2.25
C GLY A 88 -11.44 6.26 -1.73
N TYR A 89 -10.32 6.53 -1.06
CA TYR A 89 -9.60 5.49 -0.34
C TYR A 89 -9.10 5.97 1.03
N VAL A 90 -8.97 5.00 1.92
CA VAL A 90 -8.18 5.11 3.15
C VAL A 90 -7.11 4.05 3.08
N GLU A 91 -5.90 4.37 3.51
CA GLU A 91 -4.82 3.40 3.58
C GLU A 91 -4.03 3.52 4.85
N LEU A 92 -3.58 2.38 5.37
CA LEU A 92 -2.55 2.32 6.39
C LEU A 92 -1.21 2.24 5.69
N VAL A 93 -0.34 3.22 5.94
CA VAL A 93 0.92 3.40 5.21
C VAL A 93 2.13 2.92 6.00
N GLY A 94 3.15 2.47 5.27
CA GLY A 94 4.48 2.23 5.82
C GLY A 94 4.52 1.16 6.91
N ILE A 95 3.76 0.07 6.73
CA ILE A 95 3.76 -1.08 7.62
C ILE A 95 5.10 -1.82 7.49
N LEU A 96 5.88 -1.86 8.57
CA LEU A 96 7.14 -2.59 8.66
C LEU A 96 6.93 -3.96 9.31
N THR A 97 7.69 -4.95 8.82
CA THR A 97 7.62 -6.31 9.34
C THR A 97 8.88 -6.67 10.11
N LYS A 98 8.71 -7.45 11.18
CA LYS A 98 9.80 -8.09 11.91
C LYS A 98 9.62 -9.59 11.79
N SER A 99 10.55 -10.26 11.10
CA SER A 99 10.42 -11.70 10.79
C SER A 99 9.10 -12.03 10.07
N GLY A 100 8.66 -11.14 9.18
CA GLY A 100 7.41 -11.26 8.42
C GLY A 100 6.14 -10.91 9.19
N TRP A 101 6.22 -10.57 10.48
CA TRP A 101 5.06 -10.13 11.26
C TRP A 101 4.97 -8.59 11.28
N PRO A 102 3.81 -8.00 10.94
CA PRO A 102 3.61 -6.56 11.05
C PRO A 102 3.88 -6.07 12.48
N SER A 103 4.66 -5.00 12.62
CA SER A 103 5.16 -4.54 13.93
C SER A 103 5.09 -3.04 14.16
N LEU A 104 5.11 -2.25 13.08
CA LEU A 104 5.03 -0.79 13.12
C LEU A 104 4.30 -0.33 11.86
N ASP A 105 3.57 0.77 11.95
CA ASP A 105 2.99 1.49 10.82
C ASP A 105 3.18 3.00 11.02
N HIS A 106 3.00 3.77 9.95
CA HIS A 106 3.14 5.23 9.96
C HIS A 106 1.79 5.95 9.93
N GLY A 107 0.71 5.27 10.35
CA GLY A 107 -0.63 5.83 10.41
C GLY A 107 -1.40 5.77 9.10
N PHE A 108 -2.50 6.52 9.06
CA PHE A 108 -3.45 6.50 7.96
C PHE A 108 -3.27 7.68 7.01
N ALA A 109 -3.44 7.42 5.72
CA ALA A 109 -3.62 8.43 4.69
C ALA A 109 -5.01 8.28 4.05
N ILE A 110 -5.58 9.40 3.60
CA ILE A 110 -6.87 9.47 2.91
C ILE A 110 -6.62 10.14 1.58
N GLY A 111 -7.23 9.62 0.52
CA GLY A 111 -7.12 10.20 -0.80
C GLY A 111 -8.25 9.81 -1.73
N TYR A 112 -8.05 10.19 -2.98
CA TYR A 112 -8.94 9.91 -4.08
C TYR A 112 -8.13 9.39 -5.25
N GLU A 113 -8.62 8.34 -5.90
CA GLU A 113 -8.01 7.76 -7.09
C GLU A 113 -9.15 7.36 -8.03
N GLU A 114 -9.16 7.95 -9.23
CA GLU A 114 -10.08 7.51 -10.27
C GLU A 114 -9.71 6.08 -10.64
N HIS A 115 -10.65 5.16 -10.42
CA HIS A 115 -10.52 3.78 -10.83
C HIS A 115 -11.70 3.47 -11.74
N ASP A 116 -11.45 2.79 -12.87
CA ASP A 116 -12.52 2.34 -13.77
C ASP A 116 -13.59 1.58 -12.95
N ALA A 117 -14.83 2.07 -13.03
CA ALA A 117 -15.99 1.56 -12.31
C ALA A 117 -16.32 0.11 -12.69
#